data_AF-A0A4R9IFQ0-F1
#
_entry.id   AF-A0A4R9IFQ0-F1
#
_cell.length_a   1.000
_cell.length_b   1.000
_cell.length_c   1.000
_cell.angle_alpha   90.00
_cell.angle_beta   90.00
_cell.angle_gamma   90.00
#
_symmetry.space_group_name_H-M   'P 1'
#
loop_
_entity.id
_entity.type
_entity.pdbx_description
1 polymer ?
#
loop_
_entity_poly.entity_id
_entity_poly.type
_entity_poly.pdbx_seq_one_letter_code
_entity_poly.pdbx_strand_id
1 'polypeptide(L)'
;MIPSMVQPYETGDGTTVIWKAGPKEIKSHFKRGKQEFSLVWILESEVLCDRIKLTAKDADWECEIQAMTKDRFHLHVQPKSDKSKILYSGVVTKKTGLFSFL
;
A
#
# COMPACT_ATOMS: atom_id res chain seq x y z
N MET A 1 4.89 -16.40 11.80
CA MET A 1 3.82 -17.03 12.61
C MET A 1 2.54 -16.27 12.34
N ILE A 2 1.51 -16.90 11.80
CA ILE A 2 0.17 -16.31 11.71
C ILE A 2 -0.55 -16.76 12.99
N PRO A 3 -0.91 -15.86 13.92
CA PRO A 3 -1.25 -16.25 15.29
C PRO A 3 -2.66 -16.82 15.47
N SER A 4 -3.44 -16.99 14.39
CA SER A 4 -4.82 -17.49 14.48
C SER A 4 -5.38 -17.87 13.10
N MET A 5 -6.22 -18.92 13.07
CA MET A 5 -7.06 -19.28 11.91
C MET A 5 -8.37 -18.46 11.86
N VAL A 6 -8.66 -17.71 12.94
CA VAL A 6 -9.86 -16.87 13.08
C VAL A 6 -9.57 -15.47 12.56
N GLN A 7 -10.40 -15.03 11.63
CA GLN A 7 -10.20 -13.75 10.94
C GLN A 7 -10.42 -12.58 11.92
N PRO A 8 -9.66 -11.47 11.82
CA PRO A 8 -9.75 -10.35 12.76
C PRO A 8 -11.14 -9.76 12.99
N TYR A 9 -12.02 -9.81 11.99
CA TYR A 9 -13.39 -9.30 12.10
C TYR A 9 -14.34 -10.25 12.85
N GLU A 10 -13.99 -11.53 13.03
CA GLU A 10 -14.85 -12.54 13.67
C GLU A 10 -14.82 -12.43 15.19
N THR A 11 -13.75 -11.87 15.77
CA THR A 11 -13.62 -11.72 17.24
C THR A 11 -14.02 -10.35 17.76
N GLY A 12 -14.31 -9.39 16.87
CA GLY A 12 -14.56 -7.99 17.26
C GLY A 12 -13.34 -7.29 17.86
N ASP A 13 -12.16 -7.91 17.82
CA ASP A 13 -10.93 -7.33 18.33
C ASP A 13 -10.47 -6.21 17.40
N GLY A 14 -10.52 -4.98 17.91
CA GLY A 14 -9.89 -3.84 17.26
C GLY A 14 -8.41 -4.11 17.00
N THR A 15 -7.97 -3.84 15.77
CA THR A 15 -6.55 -3.87 15.41
C THR A 15 -6.04 -2.44 15.35
N THR A 16 -4.99 -2.15 16.10
CA THR A 16 -4.29 -0.86 16.05
C THR A 16 -2.86 -1.08 15.57
N VAL A 17 -2.43 -0.26 14.62
CA VAL A 17 -1.05 -0.25 14.13
C VAL A 17 -0.51 1.16 14.27
N ILE A 18 0.56 1.31 15.03
CA ILE A 18 1.34 2.55 15.08
C ILE A 18 2.56 2.33 14.20
N TRP A 19 2.73 3.16 13.18
CA TRP A 19 3.79 3.05 12.19
C TRP A 19 4.65 4.30 12.18
N LYS A 20 5.97 4.15 12.39
CA LYS A 20 6.93 5.25 12.33
C LYS A 20 8.04 4.90 11.35
N ALA A 21 8.01 5.56 10.20
CA ALA A 21 9.05 5.43 9.18
C ALA A 21 10.30 6.22 9.56
N GLY A 22 11.47 5.61 9.37
CA GLY A 22 12.78 6.26 9.41
C GLY A 22 13.56 5.96 8.12
N PRO A 23 14.75 6.56 7.94
CA PRO A 23 15.49 6.48 6.66
C PRO A 23 16.01 5.08 6.28
N LYS A 24 16.20 4.18 7.26
CA LYS A 24 16.76 2.83 7.04
C LYS A 24 15.95 1.73 7.71
N GLU A 25 15.11 2.11 8.67
CA GLU A 25 14.28 1.19 9.41
C GLU A 25 12.91 1.79 9.63
N ILE A 26 11.91 0.93 9.69
CA ILE A 26 10.56 1.27 10.10
C ILE A 26 10.29 0.58 11.43
N LYS A 27 9.72 1.33 12.37
CA LYS A 27 9.23 0.77 13.62
C LYS A 27 7.73 0.67 13.58
N SER A 28 7.21 -0.48 13.93
CA SER A 28 5.76 -0.68 14.02
C SER A 28 5.40 -1.33 15.34
N HIS A 29 4.29 -0.88 15.91
CA HIS A 29 3.67 -1.50 17.06
C HIS A 29 2.26 -1.96 16.67
N PHE A 30 2.03 -3.27 16.72
CA PHE A 30 0.75 -3.91 16.42
C PHE A 30 0.08 -4.30 17.72
N LYS A 31 -1.21 -3.97 17.85
CA LYS A 31 -2.06 -4.44 18.94
C LYS A 31 -3.31 -5.09 18.38
N ARG A 32 -3.61 -6.30 18.84
CA ARG A 32 -4.87 -7.02 18.56
C ARG A 32 -5.38 -7.62 19.86
N GLY A 33 -6.52 -7.11 20.35
CA GLY A 33 -7.04 -7.48 21.67
C GLY A 33 -6.00 -7.23 22.77
N LYS A 34 -5.56 -8.30 23.44
CA LYS A 34 -4.54 -8.26 24.51
C LYS A 34 -3.10 -8.54 24.03
N GLN A 35 -2.91 -8.86 22.75
CA GLN A 35 -1.60 -9.17 22.19
C GLN A 35 -0.96 -7.93 21.58
N GLU A 36 0.32 -7.74 21.85
CA GLU A 36 1.10 -6.61 21.35
C GLU A 36 2.42 -7.10 20.75
N PHE A 37 2.81 -6.52 19.60
CA PHE A 37 4.03 -6.87 18.88
C PHE A 37 4.76 -5.60 18.48
N SER A 38 6.04 -5.52 18.83
CA SER A 38 6.93 -4.44 18.41
C SER A 38 7.93 -5.00 17.41
N LEU A 39 7.91 -4.49 16.18
CA LEU A 39 8.76 -4.94 15.09
C LEU A 39 9.59 -3.79 14.56
N VAL A 40 10.84 -4.11 14.20
CA VAL A 40 11.76 -3.24 13.47
C VAL A 40 11.96 -3.86 12.10
N TRP A 41 11.53 -3.15 11.05
CA TRP A 41 11.67 -3.57 9.67
C TRP A 41 12.87 -2.89 9.06
N ILE A 42 13.71 -3.66 8.38
CA ILE A 42 14.82 -3.11 7.60
C ILE A 42 14.26 -2.69 6.25
N LEU A 43 14.55 -1.46 5.84
CA LEU A 43 14.19 -0.95 4.53
C LEU A 43 15.29 -1.34 3.54
N GLU A 44 15.09 -2.41 2.76
CA GLU A 44 16.09 -2.90 1.80
C GLU A 44 16.26 -1.97 0.59
N SER A 45 15.32 -1.04 0.36
CA SER A 45 15.37 -0.05 -0.71
C SER A 45 14.68 1.25 -0.30
N GLU A 46 15.14 2.38 -0.84
CA GLU A 46 14.57 3.71 -0.61
C GLU A 46 13.12 3.82 -1.13
N VAL A 47 12.23 4.39 -0.31
CA VAL A 47 10.84 4.72 -0.69
C VAL A 47 10.83 6.09 -1.34
N LEU A 48 10.57 6.14 -2.65
CA LEU A 48 10.79 7.35 -3.46
C LEU A 48 9.63 8.36 -3.42
N CYS A 49 8.41 7.93 -3.06
CA CYS A 49 7.27 8.78 -2.74
C CYS A 49 6.12 7.92 -2.19
N ASP A 50 5.51 8.39 -1.09
CA ASP A 50 4.49 7.64 -0.34
C ASP A 50 3.15 7.54 -1.09
N ARG A 51 2.81 8.57 -1.88
CA ARG A 51 1.57 8.61 -2.67
C ARG A 51 1.59 9.63 -3.79
N ILE A 52 1.24 9.22 -5.01
CA ILE A 52 0.88 10.12 -6.13
C ILE A 52 -0.60 9.95 -6.45
N LYS A 53 -1.32 11.06 -6.65
CA LYS A 53 -2.69 11.05 -7.17
C LYS A 53 -2.76 11.70 -8.54
N LEU A 54 -3.41 11.03 -9.48
CA LEU A 54 -3.62 11.49 -10.85
C LEU A 54 -5.12 11.47 -11.14
N THR A 55 -5.62 12.50 -11.83
CA THR A 55 -7.02 12.58 -12.23
C THR A 55 -7.09 12.73 -13.75
N ALA A 56 -7.87 11.90 -14.42
CA ALA A 56 -8.06 12.00 -15.86
C ALA A 56 -8.81 13.29 -16.20
N LYS A 57 -8.29 14.09 -17.14
CA LYS A 57 -8.90 15.38 -17.52
C LYS A 57 -10.29 15.21 -18.12
N ASP A 58 -10.42 14.26 -19.05
CA ASP A 58 -11.60 14.12 -19.92
C ASP A 58 -12.32 12.77 -19.75
N ALA A 59 -12.05 12.05 -18.65
CA ALA A 59 -12.71 10.79 -18.30
C ALA A 59 -12.98 10.74 -16.80
N ASP A 60 -13.96 9.97 -16.35
CA ASP A 60 -14.32 9.84 -14.93
C ASP A 60 -13.35 8.95 -14.14
N TRP A 61 -12.03 9.07 -14.32
CA TRP A 61 -11.05 8.18 -13.69
C TRP A 61 -10.11 8.95 -12.74
N GLU A 62 -9.81 8.35 -11.61
CA GLU A 62 -8.80 8.77 -10.62
C GLU A 62 -7.86 7.59 -10.36
N CYS A 63 -6.57 7.90 -10.22
CA CYS A 63 -5.50 6.93 -10.00
C CYS A 63 -4.70 7.33 -8.77
N GLU A 64 -4.42 6.36 -7.90
CA GLU A 64 -3.53 6.49 -6.74
C GLU A 64 -2.36 5.50 -6.91
N ILE A 65 -1.14 6.03 -6.87
CA ILE A 65 0.09 5.25 -6.91
C ILE A 65 0.69 5.26 -5.50
N GLN A 66 1.01 4.08 -4.99
CA GLN A 66 1.60 3.87 -3.66
C GLN A 66 2.77 2.88 -3.73
N ALA A 67 3.52 2.76 -2.62
CA ALA A 67 4.56 1.74 -2.43
C ALA A 67 5.55 1.67 -3.60
N MET A 68 6.03 2.83 -4.05
CA MET A 68 6.92 2.92 -5.19
C MET A 68 8.35 2.51 -4.83
N THR A 69 8.86 1.50 -5.52
CA THR A 69 10.28 1.17 -5.59
C THR A 69 10.89 1.72 -6.88
N LYS A 70 12.17 1.41 -7.11
CA LYS A 70 12.86 1.72 -8.38
C LYS A 70 12.14 1.13 -9.60
N ASP A 71 11.63 -0.09 -9.47
CA ASP A 71 11.14 -0.94 -10.55
C ASP A 71 9.63 -1.23 -10.50
N ARG A 72 8.97 -1.03 -9.35
CA ARG A 72 7.57 -1.43 -9.14
C ARG A 72 6.79 -0.38 -8.34
N PHE A 73 5.48 -0.44 -8.44
CA PHE A 73 4.56 0.35 -7.62
C PHE A 73 3.19 -0.30 -7.52
N HIS A 74 2.42 0.03 -6.48
CA HIS A 74 1.01 -0.36 -6.40
C HIS A 74 0.18 0.72 -7.09
N LEU A 75 -0.62 0.31 -8.08
CA LEU A 75 -1.58 1.15 -8.77
C LEU A 75 -2.99 0.84 -8.25
N HIS A 76 -3.77 1.88 -7.99
CA HIS A 76 -5.20 1.78 -7.71
C HIS A 76 -5.95 2.78 -8.59
N VAL A 77 -6.94 2.33 -9.36
CA VAL A 77 -7.73 3.14 -10.28
C VAL A 77 -9.20 2.97 -9.96
N GLN A 78 -9.92 4.08 -9.84
CA GLN A 78 -11.34 4.12 -9.50
C GLN A 78 -12.05 5.23 -10.29
N PRO A 79 -13.39 5.18 -10.39
CA PRO A 79 -14.14 6.31 -10.91
C PRO A 79 -14.03 7.54 -10.00
N LYS A 80 -14.07 8.77 -10.52
CA LYS A 80 -14.15 9.96 -9.64
C LYS A 80 -15.54 10.08 -9.03
N SER A 81 -16.57 9.75 -9.81
CA SER A 81 -17.98 9.83 -9.41
C SER A 81 -18.37 8.80 -8.35
N ASP A 82 -17.69 7.66 -8.31
CA ASP A 82 -18.01 6.55 -7.43
C ASP A 82 -16.74 5.86 -6.92
N LYS A 83 -16.25 6.31 -5.77
CA LYS A 83 -15.05 5.78 -5.11
C LYS A 83 -15.25 4.42 -4.45
N SER A 84 -16.45 3.85 -4.50
CA SER A 84 -16.70 2.48 -4.01
C SER A 84 -16.28 1.41 -5.02
N LYS A 85 -16.06 1.79 -6.28
CA LYS A 85 -15.69 0.88 -7.36
C LYS A 85 -14.19 0.88 -7.61
N ILE A 86 -13.67 -0.31 -7.92
CA ILE A 86 -12.28 -0.50 -8.35
C ILE A 86 -12.30 -0.84 -9.84
N LEU A 87 -11.67 -0.01 -10.67
CA LEU A 87 -11.46 -0.29 -12.09
C LEU A 87 -10.25 -1.19 -12.29
N TYR A 88 -9.14 -0.84 -11.63
CA TYR A 88 -7.90 -1.61 -11.65
C TYR A 88 -7.19 -1.47 -10.30
N SER A 89 -6.61 -2.56 -9.79
CA SER A 89 -5.73 -2.50 -8.61
C SER A 89 -4.67 -3.59 -8.69
N GLY A 90 -3.42 -3.25 -8.41
CA GLY A 90 -2.36 -4.25 -8.34
C GLY A 90 -0.94 -3.71 -8.53
N VAL A 91 0.02 -4.60 -8.40
CA VAL A 91 1.44 -4.27 -8.56
C VAL A 91 1.75 -4.08 -10.04
N VAL A 92 2.28 -2.91 -10.39
CA VAL A 92 2.73 -2.55 -11.73
C VAL A 92 4.26 -2.55 -11.76
N THR A 93 4.82 -3.13 -12.81
CA THR A 93 6.27 -3.09 -13.07
C THR A 93 6.57 -1.98 -14.07
N LYS A 94 7.51 -1.11 -13.73
CA LYS A 94 8.02 -0.06 -14.62
C LYS A 94 8.82 -0.72 -15.73
N LYS A 95 8.30 -0.71 -16.96
CA LYS A 95 9.11 -1.03 -18.13
C LYS A 95 10.16 0.07 -18.32
N THR A 96 11.43 -0.31 -18.39
CA THR A 96 12.55 0.57 -18.73
C THR A 96 13.21 0.08 -20.02
N GLY A 97 13.69 1.00 -20.86
CA GLY A 97 14.33 0.67 -22.14
C GLY A 97 13.54 1.12 -23.37
N LEU A 98 14.07 0.83 -24.56
CA LEU A 98 13.65 1.41 -25.86
C LEU A 98 12.20 1.12 -26.27
N PHE A 99 11.53 0.15 -25.64
CA PHE A 99 10.17 -0.30 -25.99
C PHE A 99 9.17 -0.11 -24.86
N SER A 100 9.38 0.85 -23.95
CA SER A 100 8.53 1.03 -22.76
C SER A 100 7.05 1.35 -23.06
N PHE A 101 6.72 1.77 -24.27
CA PHE A 101 5.36 2.10 -24.73
C PHE A 101 4.79 1.13 -25.77
N LEU A 102 5.50 0.03 -26.06
CA LEU A 102 5.03 -1.08 -26.90
C LEU A 102 4.65 -2.27 -26.01
#